data_AF-A0A8J2EWA0-F1
#
_entry.id   AF-A0A8J2EWA0-F1
#
_cell.length_a   1.000
_cell.length_b   1.000
_cell.length_c   1.000
_cell.angle_alpha   90.00
_cell.angle_beta   90.00
_cell.angle_gamma   90.00
#
_symmetry.space_group_name_H-M   'P 1'
#
loop_
_entity.id
_entity.type
_entity.pdbx_description
1 polymer ?
#
loop_
_entity_poly.entity_id
_entity_poly.type
_entity_poly.pdbx_seq_one_letter_code
_entity_poly.pdbx_strand_id
1 'polypeptide(L)'
;MSAPVPATLSRSQKLVLGTRVTRYMLTRTFQTPLYAIRRNRVNFLLFASTFCLAGSLWFSVRKISAGCVGLLINDGKAQPHVFDGGMMLLTNPLKDSYVSMRLSPVLKRFIRTYKTADNKDVEIHMRIALQIKLHWAPEIWTNFGRDFGRGFLEKEFDIDARQVLKNYTFSELTDTKRHSDLQMQVIEELKERLNDACAFHHLILKDPHEIEMEFRTPMF
;
A
#
# COMPACT_ATOMS: atom_id res chain seq x y z
N MET A 1 40.05 -11.08 92.43
CA MET A 1 40.23 -11.56 91.06
C MET A 1 40.05 -13.07 91.04
N SER A 2 38.92 -13.55 90.53
CA SER A 2 38.77 -14.89 89.95
C SER A 2 37.43 -14.94 89.22
N ALA A 3 37.50 -15.17 87.91
CA ALA A 3 36.34 -15.22 87.02
C ALA A 3 35.50 -16.49 87.27
N PRO A 4 34.17 -16.46 87.09
CA PRO A 4 33.37 -17.67 87.10
C PRO A 4 33.53 -18.45 85.79
N VAL A 5 33.79 -19.75 85.98
CA VAL A 5 33.89 -20.81 84.96
C VAL A 5 32.55 -21.00 84.23
N PRO A 6 32.52 -21.24 82.91
CA PRO A 6 31.27 -21.38 82.16
C PRO A 6 30.61 -22.74 82.44
N ALA A 7 29.30 -22.70 82.70
CA ALA A 7 28.45 -23.88 82.87
C ALA A 7 28.36 -24.69 81.57
N THR A 8 28.74 -25.97 81.66
CA THR A 8 28.63 -26.96 80.60
C THR A 8 27.16 -27.35 80.40
N LEU A 9 26.57 -26.88 79.29
CA LEU A 9 25.22 -27.25 78.84
C LEU A 9 25.10 -28.76 78.59
N SER A 10 24.03 -29.35 79.12
CA SER A 10 23.72 -30.78 79.06
C SER A 10 23.43 -31.26 77.62
N ARG A 11 23.78 -32.53 77.36
CA ARG A 11 23.75 -33.18 76.05
C ARG A 11 22.35 -33.26 75.42
N SER A 12 21.28 -33.16 76.22
CA SER A 12 19.88 -33.23 75.77
C SER A 12 19.35 -31.90 75.19
N GLN A 13 19.86 -30.75 75.64
CA GLN A 13 19.43 -29.44 75.10
C GLN A 13 20.02 -29.14 73.72
N LYS A 14 21.20 -29.70 73.38
CA LYS A 14 21.82 -29.56 72.04
C LYS A 14 21.02 -30.27 70.94
N LEU A 15 20.34 -31.37 71.26
CA LEU A 15 19.57 -32.15 70.27
C LEU A 15 18.26 -31.45 69.87
N VAL A 16 17.54 -30.85 70.83
CA VAL A 16 16.27 -30.16 70.55
C VAL A 16 16.48 -28.88 69.72
N LEU A 17 17.55 -28.12 69.97
CA LEU A 17 17.91 -26.97 69.13
C LEU A 17 18.35 -27.40 67.72
N GLY A 18 19.11 -28.49 67.59
CA GLY A 18 19.56 -29.01 66.29
C GLY A 18 18.41 -29.37 65.35
N THR A 19 17.35 -30.01 65.86
CA THR A 19 16.16 -30.37 65.08
C THR A 19 15.25 -29.19 64.72
N ARG A 20 15.16 -28.15 65.56
CA ARG A 20 14.35 -26.96 65.24
C ARG A 20 15.05 -26.07 64.19
N VAL A 21 16.37 -25.96 64.23
CA VAL A 21 17.14 -25.20 63.23
C VAL A 21 17.16 -25.90 61.86
N THR A 22 17.26 -27.24 61.83
CA THR A 22 17.23 -27.99 60.56
C THR A 22 15.85 -27.97 59.90
N ARG A 23 14.75 -27.98 60.65
CA ARG A 23 13.39 -27.80 60.07
C ARG A 23 13.17 -26.41 59.48
N TYR A 24 13.69 -25.36 60.12
CA TYR A 24 13.61 -23.98 59.61
C TYR A 24 14.53 -23.74 58.40
N MET A 25 15.69 -24.40 58.33
CA MET A 25 16.62 -24.29 57.20
C MET A 25 16.17 -25.07 55.95
N LEU A 26 15.55 -26.24 56.14
CA LEU A 26 15.05 -27.07 55.03
C LEU A 26 13.78 -26.50 54.37
N THR A 27 12.93 -25.81 55.14
CA THR A 27 11.74 -25.16 54.57
C THR A 27 12.07 -23.89 53.78
N ARG A 28 13.14 -23.16 54.18
CA ARG A 28 13.58 -21.95 53.47
C ARG A 28 14.36 -22.25 52.19
N THR A 29 15.02 -23.40 52.09
CA THR A 29 15.83 -23.78 50.91
C THR A 29 15.01 -24.41 49.78
N PHE A 30 13.86 -25.05 50.08
CA PHE A 30 12.98 -25.62 49.05
C PHE A 30 11.89 -24.68 48.53
N GLN A 31 11.56 -23.59 49.25
CA GLN A 31 10.58 -22.60 48.75
C GLN A 31 11.19 -21.56 47.80
N THR A 32 12.49 -21.30 47.83
CA THR A 32 13.13 -20.29 46.95
C THR A 32 13.20 -20.68 45.46
N PRO A 33 13.47 -21.93 45.04
CA PRO A 33 13.61 -22.24 43.61
C PRO A 33 12.29 -22.18 42.85
N LEU A 34 11.18 -22.64 43.44
CA LEU A 34 9.86 -22.61 42.79
C LEU A 34 9.30 -21.20 42.61
N TYR A 35 9.53 -20.31 43.59
CA TYR A 35 9.16 -18.90 43.48
C TYR A 35 10.05 -18.16 42.46
N ALA A 36 11.33 -18.48 42.37
CA ALA A 36 12.23 -17.92 41.35
C ALA A 36 11.84 -18.35 39.92
N ILE A 37 11.50 -19.63 39.72
CA ILE A 37 11.03 -20.15 38.42
C ILE A 37 9.69 -19.51 38.02
N ARG A 38 8.74 -19.36 38.95
CA ARG A 38 7.45 -18.69 38.69
C ARG A 38 7.62 -17.20 38.37
N ARG A 39 8.52 -16.50 39.08
CA ARG A 39 8.85 -15.08 38.82
C ARG A 39 9.52 -14.90 37.46
N ASN A 40 10.41 -15.81 37.05
CA ASN A 40 11.03 -15.79 35.73
C ASN A 40 10.02 -16.03 34.61
N ARG A 41 9.03 -16.91 34.79
CA ARG A 41 7.93 -17.10 33.84
C ARG A 41 7.05 -15.86 33.71
N VAL A 42 6.72 -15.20 34.82
CA VAL A 42 5.93 -13.95 34.81
C VAL A 42 6.70 -12.83 34.12
N ASN A 43 7.99 -12.65 34.43
CA ASN A 43 8.83 -11.65 33.78
C ASN A 43 9.00 -11.92 32.28
N PHE A 44 9.16 -13.19 31.89
CA PHE A 44 9.23 -13.59 30.48
C PHE A 44 7.92 -13.33 29.74
N LEU A 45 6.77 -13.67 30.33
CA LEU A 45 5.45 -13.39 29.75
C LEU A 45 5.21 -11.88 29.62
N LEU A 46 5.58 -11.10 30.63
CA LEU A 46 5.50 -9.64 30.56
C LEU A 46 6.37 -9.10 29.43
N PHE A 47 7.62 -9.56 29.32
CA PHE A 47 8.53 -9.14 28.25
C PHE A 47 8.03 -9.54 26.86
N ALA A 48 7.53 -10.77 26.70
CA ALA A 48 6.93 -11.22 25.44
C ALA A 48 5.70 -10.38 25.09
N SER A 49 4.84 -10.07 26.06
CA SER A 49 3.63 -9.26 25.84
C SER A 49 3.96 -7.83 25.42
N THR A 50 4.95 -7.18 26.06
CA THR A 50 5.36 -5.82 25.70
C THR A 50 6.02 -5.79 24.33
N PHE A 51 6.83 -6.80 23.99
CA PHE A 51 7.43 -6.93 22.67
C PHE A 51 6.37 -7.16 21.57
N CYS A 52 5.37 -8.01 21.82
CA CYS A 52 4.25 -8.22 20.91
C CYS A 52 3.41 -6.95 20.72
N LEU A 53 3.12 -6.21 21.79
CA LEU A 53 2.39 -4.95 21.73
C LEU A 53 3.18 -3.88 20.96
N ALA A 54 4.45 -3.70 21.29
CA ALA A 54 5.33 -2.76 20.58
C ALA A 54 5.46 -3.12 19.10
N GLY A 55 5.61 -4.41 18.78
CA GLY A 55 5.62 -4.90 17.41
C GLY A 55 4.31 -4.58 16.68
N SER A 56 3.16 -4.88 17.29
CA SER A 56 1.85 -4.60 16.68
C SER A 56 1.64 -3.11 16.41
N LEU A 57 2.04 -2.24 17.35
CA LEU A 57 2.01 -0.78 17.17
C LEU A 57 2.92 -0.33 16.04
N TRP A 58 4.14 -0.87 15.96
CA TRP A 58 5.08 -0.55 14.89
C TRP A 58 4.55 -0.96 13.50
N PHE A 59 3.93 -2.15 13.39
CA PHE A 59 3.31 -2.60 12.15
C PHE A 59 2.06 -1.81 11.76
N SER A 60 1.39 -1.20 12.75
CA SER A 60 0.20 -0.38 12.54
C SER A 60 0.52 0.99 11.96
N VAL A 61 1.74 1.52 12.17
CA VAL A 61 2.14 2.84 11.65
C VAL A 61 2.79 2.71 10.27
N ARG A 62 2.24 3.42 9.28
CA ARG A 62 2.76 3.48 7.91
C ARG A 62 3.07 4.91 7.51
N LYS A 63 4.24 5.15 6.92
CA LYS A 63 4.63 6.44 6.36
C LYS A 63 4.26 6.53 4.89
N ILE A 64 3.61 7.61 4.49
CA ILE A 64 3.29 7.88 3.08
C ILE A 64 4.49 8.57 2.43
N SER A 65 4.92 8.06 1.26
CA SER A 65 6.00 8.69 0.49
C SER A 65 5.57 10.07 -0.01
N ALA A 66 6.50 11.02 -0.03
CA ALA A 66 6.25 12.33 -0.62
C ALA A 66 5.85 12.21 -2.10
N GLY A 67 4.88 13.01 -2.55
CA GLY A 67 4.35 12.95 -3.92
C GLY A 67 3.39 11.78 -4.20
N CYS A 68 3.01 11.02 -3.18
CA CYS A 68 1.96 10.01 -3.24
C CYS A 68 0.85 10.34 -2.24
N VAL A 69 -0.31 9.75 -2.50
CA VAL A 69 -1.47 9.70 -1.62
C VAL A 69 -1.56 8.33 -0.99
N GLY A 70 -1.82 8.29 0.31
CA GLY A 70 -2.25 7.09 1.01
C GLY A 70 -3.76 6.93 0.94
N LEU A 71 -4.22 5.78 0.48
CA LEU A 71 -5.61 5.35 0.56
C LEU A 71 -5.71 4.17 1.53
N LEU A 72 -6.71 4.22 2.40
CA LEU A 72 -7.12 3.10 3.23
C LEU A 72 -8.23 2.34 2.53
N ILE A 73 -8.08 1.04 2.40
CA ILE A 73 -9.08 0.16 1.80
C ILE A 73 -9.59 -0.77 2.89
N ASN A 74 -10.89 -0.66 3.15
CA ASN A 74 -11.61 -1.48 4.12
C ASN A 74 -12.65 -2.31 3.36
N ASP A 75 -12.58 -3.63 3.49
CA ASP A 75 -13.49 -4.58 2.82
C ASP A 75 -13.63 -4.33 1.30
N GLY A 76 -12.52 -3.96 0.65
CA GLY A 76 -12.45 -3.71 -0.80
C GLY A 76 -12.90 -2.32 -1.25
N LYS A 77 -13.36 -1.44 -0.35
CA LYS A 77 -13.73 -0.06 -0.67
C LYS A 77 -12.69 0.93 -0.15
N ALA A 78 -12.31 1.89 -0.99
CA ALA A 78 -11.47 2.99 -0.55
C ALA A 78 -12.26 3.90 0.39
N GLN A 79 -11.66 4.21 1.54
CA GLN A 79 -12.21 5.21 2.45
C GLN A 79 -12.12 6.60 1.80
N PRO A 80 -13.10 7.48 2.06
CA PRO A 80 -13.12 8.82 1.47
C PRO A 80 -12.01 9.73 2.03
N HIS A 81 -11.36 9.33 3.14
CA HIS A 81 -10.28 10.11 3.71
C HIS A 81 -8.98 9.89 2.93
N VAL A 82 -8.43 10.99 2.44
CA VAL A 82 -7.20 11.02 1.64
C VAL A 82 -6.08 11.53 2.52
N PHE A 83 -4.98 10.77 2.56
CA PHE A 83 -3.82 11.14 3.36
C PHE A 83 -2.70 11.65 2.46
N ASP A 84 -2.20 12.84 2.78
CA ASP A 84 -1.16 13.51 2.00
C ASP A 84 0.24 12.91 2.21
N GLY A 85 1.11 13.20 1.25
CA GLY A 85 2.51 12.78 1.27
C GLY A 85 3.23 13.27 2.53
N GLY A 86 3.93 12.36 3.21
CA GLY A 86 4.69 12.67 4.43
C GLY A 86 3.90 12.47 5.72
N MET A 87 2.59 12.27 5.67
CA MET A 87 1.81 11.93 6.86
C MET A 87 2.07 10.49 7.33
N MET A 88 1.95 10.27 8.64
CA MET A 88 1.92 8.95 9.25
C MET A 88 0.47 8.50 9.36
N LEU A 89 0.20 7.28 8.92
CA LEU A 89 -1.12 6.70 8.88
C LEU A 89 -1.17 5.52 9.86
N LEU A 90 -2.16 5.53 10.73
CA LEU A 90 -2.44 4.40 11.61
C LEU A 90 -3.39 3.44 10.88
N THR A 91 -2.91 2.23 10.64
CA THR A 91 -3.64 1.14 9.98
C THR A 91 -3.93 0.05 11.00
N ASN A 92 -5.12 -0.56 10.93
CA ASN A 92 -5.31 -1.85 11.56
C ASN A 92 -4.73 -2.95 10.66
N PRO A 93 -3.64 -3.64 11.04
CA PRO A 93 -2.98 -4.62 10.17
C PRO A 93 -3.86 -5.84 9.83
N LEU A 94 -4.95 -6.07 10.56
CA LEU A 94 -5.85 -7.20 10.34
C LEU A 94 -7.00 -6.89 9.37
N LYS A 95 -7.39 -5.62 9.24
CA LYS A 95 -8.59 -5.22 8.47
C LYS A 95 -8.25 -4.27 7.32
N ASP A 96 -7.33 -3.35 7.56
CA ASP A 96 -7.07 -2.27 6.62
C ASP A 96 -5.94 -2.65 5.68
N SER A 97 -6.21 -2.52 4.38
CA SER A 97 -5.16 -2.58 3.37
C SER A 97 -4.75 -1.16 2.97
N TYR A 98 -3.44 -0.94 2.93
CA TYR A 98 -2.87 0.35 2.55
C TYR A 98 -2.45 0.33 1.08
N VAL A 99 -2.92 1.29 0.31
CA VAL A 99 -2.47 1.52 -1.07
C VAL A 99 -1.91 2.93 -1.18
N SER A 100 -0.70 3.01 -1.73
CA SER A 100 -0.08 4.28 -2.12
C SER A 100 -0.31 4.51 -3.61
N MET A 101 -0.88 5.65 -3.95
CA MET A 101 -1.10 6.09 -5.33
C MET A 101 -0.28 7.34 -5.62
N ARG A 102 0.34 7.41 -6.79
CA ARG A 102 1.21 8.52 -7.18
C ARG A 102 0.37 9.74 -7.62
N LEU A 103 0.67 10.92 -7.08
CA LEU A 103 0.09 12.19 -7.53
C LEU A 103 0.89 12.83 -8.66
N SER A 104 2.20 12.59 -8.73
CA SER A 104 3.02 13.12 -9.80
C SER A 104 2.56 12.56 -11.16
N PRO A 105 2.67 13.35 -12.23
CA PRO A 105 2.22 12.97 -13.57
C PRO A 105 2.88 11.65 -13.98
N VAL A 106 2.07 10.73 -14.47
CA VAL A 106 2.52 9.42 -14.92
C VAL A 106 2.43 9.37 -16.43
N LEU A 107 3.60 9.29 -17.06
CA LEU A 107 3.72 9.02 -18.49
C LEU A 107 3.30 7.58 -18.74
N LYS A 108 2.25 7.40 -19.53
CA LYS A 108 1.76 6.08 -19.96
C LYS A 108 1.84 5.99 -21.48
N ARG A 109 2.41 4.87 -21.93
CA ARG A 109 2.38 4.46 -23.34
C ARG A 109 1.22 3.49 -23.51
N PHE A 110 0.37 3.75 -24.49
CA PHE A 110 -0.76 2.93 -24.85
C PHE A 110 -0.62 2.51 -26.30
N ILE A 111 -0.71 1.19 -26.52
CA ILE A 111 -0.59 0.59 -27.84
C ILE A 111 -1.73 -0.41 -27.96
N ARG A 112 -2.63 -0.17 -28.91
CA ARG A 112 -3.76 -1.06 -29.19
C ARG A 112 -4.06 -1.06 -30.68
N THR A 113 -4.51 -2.23 -31.13
CA THR A 113 -4.96 -2.45 -32.50
C THR A 113 -6.48 -2.34 -32.56
N TYR A 114 -6.96 -1.63 -33.58
CA TYR A 114 -8.36 -1.31 -33.80
C TYR A 114 -8.76 -1.68 -35.22
N LYS A 115 -10.05 -2.00 -35.40
CA LYS A 115 -10.63 -2.26 -36.73
C LYS A 115 -11.23 -0.99 -37.31
N THR A 116 -10.87 -0.69 -38.55
CA THR A 116 -11.43 0.42 -39.33
C THR A 116 -12.73 0.04 -40.02
N ALA A 117 -13.35 0.99 -40.73
CA ALA A 117 -14.54 0.75 -41.57
C ALA A 117 -14.35 -0.42 -42.55
N ASP A 118 -13.14 -0.58 -43.09
CA ASP A 118 -12.80 -1.63 -44.07
C ASP A 118 -12.46 -2.98 -43.43
N ASN A 119 -12.68 -3.14 -42.12
CA ASN A 119 -12.24 -4.30 -41.33
C ASN A 119 -10.72 -4.57 -41.38
N LYS A 120 -9.91 -3.53 -41.64
CA LYS A 120 -8.46 -3.61 -41.57
C LYS A 120 -7.98 -3.16 -40.20
N ASP A 121 -6.89 -3.75 -39.75
CA ASP A 121 -6.31 -3.49 -38.44
C ASP A 121 -5.35 -2.28 -38.49
N VAL A 122 -5.57 -1.30 -37.62
CA VAL A 122 -4.72 -0.11 -37.42
C VAL A 122 -4.25 -0.08 -35.98
N GLU A 123 -2.97 0.19 -35.77
CA GLU A 123 -2.38 0.31 -34.44
C GLU A 123 -2.30 1.79 -34.02
N ILE A 124 -2.88 2.15 -32.87
CA ILE A 124 -2.69 3.46 -32.26
C ILE A 124 -1.53 3.37 -31.28
N HIS A 125 -0.51 4.20 -31.48
CA HIS A 125 0.54 4.46 -30.49
C HIS A 125 0.27 5.81 -29.86
N MET A 126 -0.07 5.81 -28.57
CA MET A 126 -0.31 7.02 -27.81
C MET A 126 0.65 7.11 -26.62
N ARG A 127 1.15 8.31 -26.36
CA ARG A 127 1.85 8.66 -25.12
C ARG A 127 1.14 9.82 -24.46
N ILE A 128 0.84 9.67 -23.18
CA ILE A 128 0.09 10.67 -22.42
C ILE A 128 0.61 10.78 -20.98
N ALA A 129 0.65 12.00 -20.48
CA ALA A 129 0.96 12.32 -19.10
C ALA A 129 -0.34 12.57 -18.32
N LEU A 130 -0.71 11.63 -17.44
CA LEU A 130 -1.92 11.75 -16.62
C LEU A 130 -1.56 12.08 -15.16
N GLN A 131 -2.28 13.04 -14.59
CA GLN A 131 -2.17 13.42 -13.18
C GLN A 131 -3.53 13.31 -12.48
N ILE A 132 -3.52 12.90 -11.20
CA ILE A 132 -4.72 12.77 -10.38
C ILE A 132 -4.93 14.02 -9.54
N LYS A 133 -6.19 14.49 -9.44
CA LYS A 133 -6.60 15.44 -8.40
C LYS A 133 -6.70 14.73 -7.05
N LEU A 134 -6.00 15.27 -6.06
CA LEU A 134 -5.88 14.72 -4.70
C LEU A 134 -7.23 14.27 -4.10
N HIS A 135 -8.23 15.15 -4.11
CA HIS A 135 -9.52 14.89 -3.48
C HIS A 135 -10.31 13.73 -4.11
N TRP A 136 -10.06 13.44 -5.39
CA TRP A 136 -10.78 12.41 -6.16
C TRP A 136 -10.02 11.08 -6.23
N ALA A 137 -8.89 10.97 -5.52
CA ALA A 137 -8.07 9.77 -5.48
C ALA A 137 -8.83 8.47 -5.08
N PRO A 138 -9.74 8.47 -4.08
CA PRO A 138 -10.48 7.26 -3.70
C PRO A 138 -11.41 6.76 -4.82
N GLU A 139 -12.08 7.68 -5.51
CA GLU A 139 -13.01 7.36 -6.61
C GLU A 139 -12.25 6.85 -7.83
N ILE A 140 -11.17 7.53 -8.21
CA ILE A 140 -10.29 7.11 -9.31
C ILE A 140 -9.73 5.71 -9.04
N TRP A 141 -9.30 5.43 -7.82
CA TRP A 141 -8.83 4.11 -7.44
C TRP A 141 -9.94 3.05 -7.52
N THR A 142 -11.16 3.39 -7.11
CA THR A 142 -12.29 2.44 -7.17
C THR A 142 -12.66 2.11 -8.62
N ASN A 143 -12.60 3.10 -9.51
CA ASN A 143 -12.97 2.93 -10.92
C ASN A 143 -11.85 2.27 -11.74
N PHE A 144 -10.59 2.68 -11.56
CA PHE A 144 -9.47 2.30 -12.42
C PHE A 144 -8.39 1.45 -11.73
N GLY A 145 -8.44 1.33 -10.41
CA GLY A 145 -7.49 0.55 -9.62
C GLY A 145 -6.16 1.27 -9.36
N ARG A 146 -5.16 0.48 -8.98
CA ARG A 146 -3.80 0.97 -8.65
C ARG A 146 -3.11 1.63 -9.86
N ASP A 147 -3.31 1.06 -11.05
CA ASP A 147 -2.75 1.55 -12.31
C ASP A 147 -3.77 2.42 -13.06
N PHE A 148 -4.22 3.49 -12.40
CA PHE A 148 -5.30 4.35 -12.91
C PHE A 148 -5.08 4.79 -14.37
N GLY A 149 -3.86 5.16 -14.75
CA GLY A 149 -3.59 5.63 -16.10
C GLY A 149 -3.78 4.55 -17.17
N ARG A 150 -3.47 3.28 -16.86
CA ARG A 150 -3.73 2.18 -17.82
C ARG A 150 -5.21 1.81 -17.81
N GLY A 151 -5.81 1.69 -16.61
CA GLY A 151 -7.22 1.35 -16.46
C GLY A 151 -8.15 2.37 -17.12
N PHE A 152 -7.81 3.66 -17.04
CA PHE A 152 -8.52 4.74 -17.71
C PHE A 152 -8.48 4.59 -19.23
N LEU A 153 -7.29 4.39 -19.80
CA LEU A 153 -7.14 4.25 -21.26
C LEU A 153 -7.82 2.97 -21.79
N GLU A 154 -7.80 1.88 -21.04
CA GLU A 154 -8.45 0.64 -21.45
C GLU A 154 -9.98 0.67 -21.33
N LYS A 155 -10.54 1.48 -20.41
CA LYS A 155 -11.99 1.56 -20.20
C LYS A 155 -12.66 2.66 -21.02
N GLU A 156 -12.11 3.87 -21.00
CA GLU A 156 -12.73 5.04 -21.62
C GLU A 156 -12.20 5.24 -23.05
N PHE A 157 -10.88 5.45 -23.18
CA PHE A 157 -10.28 5.75 -24.49
C PHE A 157 -10.48 4.62 -25.51
N ASP A 158 -10.50 3.37 -25.07
CA ASP A 158 -10.74 2.22 -25.95
C ASP A 158 -12.15 2.24 -26.58
N ILE A 159 -13.14 2.78 -25.88
CA ILE A 159 -14.50 2.95 -26.40
C ILE A 159 -14.52 4.09 -27.43
N ASP A 160 -13.95 5.24 -27.08
CA ASP A 160 -13.90 6.41 -27.96
C ASP A 160 -13.12 6.13 -29.25
N ALA A 161 -11.95 5.51 -29.15
CA ALA A 161 -11.14 5.12 -30.29
C ALA A 161 -11.90 4.17 -31.22
N ARG A 162 -12.62 3.17 -30.67
CA ARG A 162 -13.45 2.26 -31.46
C ARG A 162 -14.61 2.96 -32.15
N GLN A 163 -15.16 4.02 -31.57
CA GLN A 163 -16.27 4.75 -32.17
C GLN A 163 -15.81 5.67 -33.30
N VAL A 164 -14.71 6.39 -33.10
CA VAL A 164 -14.14 7.29 -34.11
C VAL A 164 -13.61 6.50 -35.31
N LEU A 165 -12.78 5.48 -35.08
CA LEU A 165 -12.10 4.74 -36.16
C LEU A 165 -13.03 3.95 -37.07
N LYS A 166 -14.25 3.64 -36.63
CA LYS A 166 -15.26 2.97 -37.47
C LYS A 166 -15.75 3.83 -38.63
N ASN A 167 -15.57 5.14 -38.57
CA ASN A 167 -16.02 6.07 -39.59
C ASN A 167 -14.96 6.31 -40.69
N TYR A 168 -13.74 5.82 -40.49
CA TYR A 168 -12.60 6.07 -41.37
C TYR A 168 -12.07 4.78 -41.98
N THR A 169 -11.57 4.89 -43.20
CA THR A 169 -10.92 3.79 -43.93
C THR A 169 -9.45 3.64 -43.51
N PHE A 170 -8.86 2.48 -43.79
CA PHE A 170 -7.45 2.25 -43.45
C PHE A 170 -6.50 3.19 -44.20
N SER A 171 -6.79 3.47 -45.48
CA SER A 171 -5.99 4.36 -46.32
C SER A 171 -5.97 5.80 -45.82
N GLU A 172 -7.09 6.28 -45.30
CA GLU A 172 -7.19 7.65 -44.76
C GLU A 172 -6.34 7.83 -43.50
N LEU A 173 -6.21 6.78 -42.69
CA LEU A 173 -5.52 6.84 -41.39
C LEU A 173 -4.01 6.60 -41.48
N THR A 174 -3.54 5.89 -42.51
CA THR A 174 -2.12 5.49 -42.65
C THR A 174 -1.35 6.23 -43.74
N ASP A 175 -2.02 6.78 -44.75
CA ASP A 175 -1.36 7.47 -45.86
C ASP A 175 -1.10 8.95 -45.55
N THR A 176 0.00 9.20 -44.83
CA THR A 176 0.42 10.55 -44.40
C THR A 176 0.66 11.51 -45.57
N LYS A 177 0.93 11.01 -46.78
CA LYS A 177 1.23 11.86 -47.94
C LYS A 177 -0.01 12.40 -48.64
N ARG A 178 -1.12 11.64 -48.59
CA ARG A 178 -2.37 12.00 -49.29
C ARG A 178 -3.41 12.59 -48.36
N HIS A 179 -3.42 12.19 -47.09
CA HIS A 179 -4.49 12.50 -46.15
C HIS A 179 -3.97 13.05 -44.82
N SER A 180 -2.85 13.78 -44.83
CA SER A 180 -2.28 14.41 -43.62
C SER A 180 -3.31 15.25 -42.85
N ASP A 181 -4.14 16.01 -43.57
CA ASP A 181 -5.13 16.90 -42.95
C ASP A 181 -6.25 16.11 -42.27
N LEU A 182 -6.74 15.04 -42.90
CA LEU A 182 -7.74 14.15 -42.31
C LEU A 182 -7.18 13.40 -41.11
N GLN A 183 -5.94 12.90 -41.21
CA GLN A 183 -5.28 12.22 -40.11
C GLN A 183 -5.15 13.15 -38.89
N MET A 184 -4.77 14.41 -39.10
CA MET A 184 -4.67 15.41 -38.05
C MET A 184 -6.03 15.71 -37.42
N GLN A 185 -7.10 15.86 -38.23
CA GLN A 185 -8.46 16.06 -37.74
C GLN A 185 -8.94 14.88 -36.87
N VAL A 186 -8.67 13.64 -37.27
CA VAL A 186 -9.02 12.45 -36.47
C VAL A 186 -8.25 12.42 -35.14
N ILE A 187 -6.96 12.78 -35.16
CA ILE A 187 -6.16 12.87 -33.93
C ILE A 187 -6.70 13.96 -33.01
N GLU A 188 -7.09 15.12 -33.56
CA GLU A 188 -7.69 16.21 -32.80
C GLU A 188 -9.02 15.80 -32.18
N GLU A 189 -9.90 15.14 -32.94
CA GLU A 189 -11.17 14.61 -32.42
C GLU A 189 -10.93 13.62 -31.27
N LEU A 190 -9.97 12.71 -31.40
CA LEU A 190 -9.62 11.77 -30.33
C LEU A 190 -9.03 12.48 -29.11
N LYS A 191 -8.24 13.54 -29.31
CA LYS A 191 -7.69 14.35 -28.21
C LYS A 191 -8.78 15.11 -27.47
N GLU A 192 -9.77 15.65 -28.18
CA GLU A 192 -10.91 16.34 -27.58
C GLU A 192 -11.74 15.40 -26.72
N ARG A 193 -12.14 14.23 -27.26
CA ARG A 193 -12.88 13.22 -26.49
C ARG A 193 -12.11 12.73 -25.28
N LEU A 194 -10.80 12.52 -25.42
CA LEU A 194 -9.94 12.13 -24.31
C LEU A 194 -9.86 13.22 -23.23
N ASN A 195 -9.83 14.49 -23.62
CA ASN A 195 -9.84 15.62 -22.69
C ASN A 195 -11.17 15.70 -21.93
N ASP A 196 -12.29 15.50 -22.63
CA ASP A 196 -13.62 15.44 -22.00
C ASP A 196 -13.72 14.28 -20.99
N ALA A 197 -13.25 13.09 -21.36
CA ALA A 197 -13.18 11.94 -20.47
C ALA A 197 -12.28 12.21 -19.25
N CYS A 198 -11.13 12.86 -19.45
CA CYS A 198 -10.24 13.27 -18.35
C CYS A 198 -10.93 14.25 -17.40
N ALA A 199 -11.63 15.25 -17.94
CA ALA A 199 -12.36 16.24 -17.15
C ALA A 199 -13.46 15.59 -16.31
N PHE A 200 -14.22 14.66 -16.90
CA PHE A 200 -15.26 13.88 -16.24
C PHE A 200 -14.71 13.05 -15.08
N HIS A 201 -13.58 12.36 -15.27
CA HIS A 201 -12.93 11.56 -14.23
C HIS A 201 -11.97 12.33 -13.33
N HIS A 202 -11.99 13.67 -13.39
CA HIS A 202 -11.17 14.54 -12.56
C HIS A 202 -9.64 14.29 -12.69
N LEU A 203 -9.22 13.81 -13.86
CA LEU A 203 -7.82 13.70 -14.25
C LEU A 203 -7.35 15.03 -14.83
N ILE A 204 -6.10 15.40 -14.54
CA ILE A 204 -5.44 16.56 -15.09
C ILE A 204 -4.48 16.08 -16.17
N LEU A 205 -4.65 16.63 -17.38
CA LEU A 205 -3.64 16.57 -18.42
C LEU A 205 -2.65 17.68 -18.16
N LYS A 206 -1.39 17.31 -17.88
CA LYS A 206 -0.37 18.29 -17.50
C LYS A 206 -0.05 19.22 -18.68
N ASP A 207 0.05 18.64 -19.87
CA ASP A 207 0.36 19.36 -21.11
C ASP A 207 -0.43 18.75 -22.28
N PRO A 208 -1.46 19.44 -22.82
CA PRO A 208 -2.27 18.96 -23.94
C PRO A 208 -1.45 18.74 -25.23
N HIS A 209 -0.37 19.51 -25.38
CA HIS A 209 0.54 19.43 -26.52
C HIS A 209 1.51 18.24 -26.47
N GLU A 210 1.70 17.61 -25.29
CA GLU A 210 2.55 16.44 -25.14
C GLU A 210 1.84 15.12 -25.50
N ILE A 211 0.57 15.18 -25.91
CA ILE A 211 -0.15 13.99 -26.40
C ILE A 211 0.37 13.65 -27.80
N GLU A 212 1.37 12.77 -27.83
CA GLU A 212 1.87 12.13 -29.05
C GLU A 212 0.92 10.98 -29.40
N MET A 213 0.24 11.09 -30.54
CA MET A 213 -0.59 10.02 -31.09
C MET A 213 -0.20 9.77 -32.54
N GLU A 214 0.06 8.51 -32.86
CA GLU A 214 0.44 8.08 -34.20
C GLU A 214 -0.38 6.84 -34.58
N PHE A 215 -0.86 6.83 -35.83
CA PHE A 215 -1.41 5.63 -36.45
C PHE A 215 -0.28 4.89 -37.15
N ARG A 216 -0.18 3.59 -36.90
CA ARG A 216 0.81 2.71 -37.53
C ARG A 216 0.12 1.49 -38.10
N THR A 217 0.72 0.94 -39.13
CA THR A 217 0.35 -0.41 -39.60
C THR A 217 0.85 -1.42 -38.57
N PRO A 218 0.02 -2.39 -38.15
CA PRO A 218 0.43 -3.39 -37.18
C PRO A 218 1.63 -4.16 -37.72
N MET A 219 2.75 -4.12 -37.00
CA MET A 219 3.87 -5.02 -37.28
C MET A 219 3.53 -6.39 -36.69
N PHE A 220 3.14 -7.32 -37.55
CA PHE A 220 3.10 -8.74 -37.22
C PHE A 220 4.51 -9.33 -37.26
#